data_AF-A0A7J5E7T9-F1
#
_entry.id   AF-A0A7J5E7T9-F1
#
_cell.length_a   1.000
_cell.length_b   1.000
_cell.length_c   1.000
_cell.angle_alpha   90.00
_cell.angle_beta   90.00
_cell.angle_gamma   90.00
#
_symmetry.space_group_name_H-M   'P 1'
#
loop_
_entity.id
_entity.type
_entity.pdbx_description
1 polymer ?
#
loop_
_entity_poly.entity_id
_entity_poly.type
_entity_poly.pdbx_seq_one_letter_code
_entity_poly.pdbx_strand_id
1 'polypeptide(L)'
;TKDVAMISGYTTQHDKTLFEAMQSVDFVYLLSVAGGVMNLNKPMSCIGNNMSYRKSVYEEVGGYNSVKFSVTEDFALLMAMYKLNKYKIIHPVDKDLLVVSKPCKNIKSLFHQKKRWGVGGLQSEFAGFAVMASGWISHLCILFLPFLFSSTAFYIFLFKIMTDYFFIAPVYKKLNLKLNLKHFLVFEIYFVIYVFLLPVIVLTNKKVVWKGREF
;
A
#
# COMPACT_ATOMS: atom_id res chain seq x y z
N THR A 1 -3.57 -0.62 25.61
CA THR A 1 -4.59 -0.78 24.54
C THR A 1 -5.80 0.14 24.71
N LYS A 2 -6.10 0.70 25.89
CA LYS A 2 -7.26 1.62 26.06
C LYS A 2 -7.19 2.87 25.18
N ASP A 3 -5.99 3.27 24.79
CA ASP A 3 -5.63 4.42 23.95
C ASP A 3 -5.57 4.12 22.45
N VAL A 4 -5.91 2.90 22.01
CA VAL A 4 -5.88 2.51 20.59
C VAL A 4 -7.28 2.61 20.00
N ALA A 5 -7.41 3.37 18.90
CA ALA A 5 -8.65 3.51 18.13
C ALA A 5 -8.77 2.43 17.05
N MET A 6 -7.68 2.17 16.33
CA MET A 6 -7.67 1.25 15.19
C MET A 6 -6.37 0.46 15.13
N ILE A 7 -6.50 -0.81 14.73
CA ILE A 7 -5.40 -1.73 14.42
C ILE A 7 -5.56 -2.17 12.97
N SER A 8 -4.53 -1.97 12.15
CA SER A 8 -4.46 -2.54 10.80
C SER A 8 -3.42 -3.65 10.78
N GLY A 9 -3.79 -4.82 10.28
CA GLY A 9 -2.89 -5.97 10.16
C GLY A 9 -2.30 -6.12 8.76
N TYR A 10 -1.33 -7.02 8.65
CA TYR A 10 -0.78 -7.41 7.35
C TYR A 10 -1.69 -8.42 6.66
N THR A 11 -1.88 -8.26 5.36
CA THR A 11 -2.52 -9.26 4.51
C THR A 11 -1.53 -9.68 3.44
N THR A 12 -1.39 -10.99 3.25
CA THR A 12 -0.67 -11.57 2.10
C THR A 12 -1.68 -12.17 1.11
N GLN A 13 -1.20 -12.65 -0.02
CA GLN A 13 -2.03 -13.29 -1.03
C GLN A 13 -1.48 -14.67 -1.39
N HIS A 14 -2.37 -15.57 -1.83
CA HIS A 14 -1.94 -16.79 -2.51
C HIS A 14 -1.01 -16.44 -3.68
N ASP A 15 -0.01 -17.29 -3.92
CA ASP A 15 1.11 -17.04 -4.82
C ASP A 15 1.41 -18.23 -5.75
N LYS A 16 0.37 -18.92 -6.24
CA LYS A 16 0.53 -20.17 -7.01
C LYS A 16 1.14 -19.94 -8.39
N THR A 17 0.97 -18.75 -8.96
CA THR A 17 1.55 -18.35 -10.25
C THR A 17 2.44 -17.13 -10.07
N LEU A 18 3.31 -16.83 -11.03
CA LEU A 18 4.15 -15.62 -10.97
C LEU A 18 3.33 -14.33 -10.91
N PHE A 19 2.16 -14.29 -11.55
CA PHE A 19 1.26 -13.14 -11.50
C PHE A 19 0.62 -12.96 -10.11
N GLU A 20 0.27 -14.07 -9.46
CA GLU A 20 -0.24 -14.06 -8.09
C GLU A 20 0.87 -13.71 -7.08
N ALA A 21 2.05 -14.28 -7.25
CA ALA A 21 3.20 -14.04 -6.41
C ALA A 21 3.68 -12.59 -6.44
N MET A 22 3.72 -11.97 -7.62
CA MET A 22 4.03 -10.55 -7.77
C MET A 22 3.04 -9.68 -6.99
N GLN A 23 1.74 -9.98 -7.06
CA GLN A 23 0.73 -9.25 -6.29
C GLN A 23 0.88 -9.48 -4.78
N SER A 24 1.28 -10.68 -4.36
CA SER A 24 1.55 -10.99 -2.95
C SER A 24 2.72 -10.15 -2.40
N VAL A 25 3.82 -10.03 -3.16
CA VAL A 25 4.94 -9.16 -2.80
C VAL A 25 4.51 -7.70 -2.77
N ASP A 26 3.81 -7.22 -3.79
CA ASP A 26 3.27 -5.86 -3.86
C ASP A 26 2.37 -5.52 -2.66
N PHE A 27 1.49 -6.43 -2.25
CA PHE A 27 0.60 -6.22 -1.11
C PHE A 27 1.37 -6.07 0.20
N VAL A 28 2.33 -6.97 0.46
CA VAL A 28 3.17 -6.89 1.66
C VAL A 28 4.07 -5.66 1.61
N TYR A 29 4.58 -5.27 0.44
CA TYR A 29 5.41 -4.07 0.26
C TYR A 29 4.63 -2.81 0.62
N LEU A 30 3.43 -2.63 0.05
CA LEU A 30 2.58 -1.47 0.32
C LEU A 30 2.15 -1.39 1.79
N LEU A 31 1.81 -2.52 2.40
CA LEU A 31 1.51 -2.59 3.82
C LEU A 31 2.72 -2.29 4.71
N SER A 32 3.93 -2.66 4.27
CA SER A 32 5.18 -2.33 4.97
C SER A 32 5.43 -0.82 4.99
N VAL A 33 5.21 -0.15 3.85
CA VAL A 33 5.27 1.32 3.77
C VAL A 33 4.19 1.96 4.64
N ALA A 34 2.95 1.53 4.50
CA ALA A 34 1.82 2.06 5.29
C ALA A 34 2.04 1.86 6.80
N GLY A 35 2.48 0.68 7.21
CA GLY A 35 2.74 0.35 8.61
C GLY A 35 3.92 1.09 9.19
N GLY A 36 5.01 1.28 8.41
CA GLY A 36 6.15 2.08 8.84
C GLY A 36 5.75 3.52 9.16
N VAL A 37 5.01 4.17 8.27
CA VAL A 37 4.60 5.58 8.42
C VAL A 37 3.50 5.74 9.48
N MET A 38 2.57 4.78 9.58
CA MET A 38 1.55 4.74 10.63
C MET A 38 2.16 4.64 12.04
N ASN A 39 3.19 3.82 12.23
CA ASN A 39 3.90 3.72 13.52
C ASN A 39 4.77 4.94 13.85
N LEU A 40 4.97 5.88 12.90
CA LEU A 40 5.53 7.21 13.13
C LEU A 40 4.45 8.28 13.44
N ASN A 41 3.24 7.86 13.80
CA ASN A 41 2.07 8.71 14.04
C ASN A 41 1.65 9.55 12.81
N LYS A 42 1.89 9.01 11.60
CA LYS A 42 1.46 9.61 10.33
C LYS A 42 0.68 8.57 9.53
N PRO A 43 -0.60 8.29 9.85
CA PRO A 43 -1.36 7.29 9.11
C PRO A 43 -1.50 7.71 7.64
N MET A 44 -1.22 6.76 6.74
CA MET A 44 -1.24 7.01 5.29
C MET A 44 -2.19 6.09 4.55
N SER A 45 -2.36 4.85 5.02
CA SER A 45 -3.26 3.90 4.40
C SER A 45 -3.57 2.76 5.37
N CYS A 46 -4.72 2.14 5.18
CA CYS A 46 -5.10 0.86 5.78
C CYS A 46 -5.83 0.05 4.72
N ILE A 47 -6.00 -1.26 4.95
CA ILE A 47 -6.77 -2.11 4.07
C ILE A 47 -7.90 -2.75 4.87
N GLY A 48 -9.14 -2.53 4.41
CA GLY A 48 -10.34 -2.95 5.14
C GLY A 48 -10.53 -4.45 5.34
N ASN A 49 -9.75 -5.30 4.66
CA ASN A 49 -9.83 -6.75 4.84
C ASN A 49 -9.10 -7.28 6.07
N ASN A 50 -8.26 -6.46 6.71
CA ASN A 50 -7.57 -6.78 7.95
C ASN A 50 -7.44 -5.54 8.82
N MET A 51 -8.58 -5.04 9.28
CA MET A 51 -8.65 -3.91 10.20
C MET A 51 -9.64 -4.21 11.34
N SER A 52 -9.34 -3.65 12.51
CA SER A 52 -10.24 -3.66 13.67
C SER A 52 -10.20 -2.29 14.33
N TYR A 53 -11.34 -1.83 14.86
CA TYR A 53 -11.45 -0.54 15.52
C TYR A 53 -12.39 -0.58 16.71
N ARG A 54 -12.16 0.35 17.65
CA ARG A 54 -12.95 0.45 18.87
C ARG A 54 -14.33 1.02 18.56
N LYS A 55 -15.38 0.29 18.94
CA LYS A 55 -16.78 0.71 18.76
C LYS A 55 -17.05 2.13 19.29
N SER A 56 -16.59 2.45 20.50
CA SER A 56 -16.81 3.79 21.08
C SER A 56 -16.16 4.91 20.26
N VAL A 57 -15.02 4.66 19.61
CA VAL A 57 -14.37 5.65 18.74
C VAL A 57 -15.08 5.75 17.39
N TYR A 58 -15.59 4.62 16.88
CA TYR A 58 -16.43 4.61 15.69
C TYR A 58 -17.70 5.44 15.88
N GLU A 59 -18.38 5.29 17.02
CA GLU A 59 -19.55 6.08 17.38
C GLU A 59 -19.19 7.57 17.55
N GLU A 60 -18.03 7.85 18.14
CA GLU A 60 -17.56 9.22 18.33
C GLU A 60 -17.30 9.97 17.01
N VAL A 61 -16.77 9.29 15.99
CA VAL A 61 -16.62 9.88 14.65
C VAL A 61 -17.93 9.90 13.85
N GLY A 62 -19.05 9.47 14.45
CA GLY A 62 -20.37 9.38 13.81
C GLY A 62 -20.55 8.20 12.85
N GLY A 63 -19.61 7.25 12.88
CA GLY A 63 -19.58 6.10 12.00
C GLY A 63 -19.43 6.45 10.50
N TYR A 64 -19.72 5.48 9.64
CA TYR A 64 -19.58 5.66 8.18
C TYR A 64 -20.52 6.72 7.61
N ASN A 65 -21.65 6.98 8.27
CA ASN A 65 -22.63 7.98 7.82
C ASN A 65 -22.08 9.42 7.93
N SER A 66 -21.17 9.67 8.87
CA SER A 66 -20.55 10.99 9.08
C SER A 66 -19.21 11.15 8.35
N VAL A 67 -18.63 10.06 7.83
CA VAL A 67 -17.40 10.09 7.04
C VAL A 67 -17.73 10.49 5.61
N LYS A 68 -17.01 11.49 5.07
CA LYS A 68 -17.17 11.93 3.68
C LYS A 68 -17.00 10.74 2.73
N PHE A 69 -17.89 10.65 1.74
CA PHE A 69 -17.82 9.61 0.72
C PHE A 69 -16.41 9.52 0.11
N SER A 70 -15.92 8.28 0.04
CA SER A 70 -14.66 7.93 -0.58
C SER A 70 -14.78 6.55 -1.20
N VAL A 71 -14.15 6.36 -2.36
CA VAL A 71 -14.01 5.01 -2.95
C VAL A 71 -13.15 4.10 -2.07
N THR A 72 -12.43 4.65 -1.09
CA THR A 72 -11.69 3.93 -0.04
C THR A 72 -12.24 4.31 1.33
N GLU A 73 -13.39 3.74 1.69
CA GLU A 73 -14.13 4.02 2.93
C GLU A 73 -13.32 3.68 4.19
N ASP A 74 -12.49 2.64 4.12
CA ASP A 74 -11.54 2.23 5.15
C ASP A 74 -10.53 3.34 5.46
N PHE A 75 -9.90 3.88 4.42
CA PHE A 75 -8.98 5.01 4.56
C PHE A 75 -9.68 6.26 5.11
N ALA A 76 -10.90 6.54 4.67
CA ALA A 76 -11.65 7.69 5.15
C ALA A 76 -11.98 7.57 6.66
N LEU A 77 -12.36 6.37 7.12
CA LEU A 77 -12.60 6.10 8.54
C LEU A 77 -11.31 6.21 9.37
N LEU A 78 -10.20 5.67 8.86
CA LEU A 78 -8.87 5.80 9.48
C LEU A 78 -8.53 7.27 9.74
N MET A 79 -8.69 8.12 8.72
CA MET A 79 -8.38 9.55 8.82
C MET A 79 -9.36 10.28 9.75
N ALA A 80 -10.64 9.90 9.79
CA ALA A 80 -11.59 10.47 10.74
C ALA A 80 -11.19 10.18 12.20
N MET A 81 -10.80 8.93 12.50
CA MET A 81 -10.34 8.56 13.84
C MET A 81 -9.00 9.23 14.20
N TYR A 82 -8.08 9.35 13.25
CA TYR A 82 -6.80 10.03 13.44
C TYR A 82 -6.98 11.51 13.81
N LYS A 83 -7.91 12.20 13.13
CA LYS A 83 -8.19 13.62 13.35
C LYS A 83 -8.74 13.97 14.74
N LEU A 84 -9.20 12.98 15.51
CA LEU A 84 -9.54 13.19 16.92
C LEU A 84 -8.32 13.53 17.79
N ASN A 85 -7.11 13.24 17.31
CA ASN A 85 -5.83 13.58 17.96
C ASN A 85 -5.70 13.14 19.43
N LYS A 86 -6.36 12.04 19.81
CA LYS A 86 -6.34 11.50 21.18
C LYS A 86 -6.14 10.00 21.27
N TYR A 87 -6.18 9.30 20.15
CA TYR A 87 -6.01 7.85 20.09
C TYR A 87 -4.87 7.49 19.15
N LYS A 88 -4.22 6.37 19.45
CA LYS A 88 -3.22 5.76 18.59
C LYS A 88 -3.90 4.91 17.52
N ILE A 89 -3.25 4.87 16.37
CA ILE A 89 -3.54 3.93 15.28
C ILE A 89 -2.26 3.17 15.04
N ILE A 90 -2.34 1.84 15.09
CA ILE A 90 -1.16 0.98 15.04
C ILE A 90 -1.24 -0.03 13.91
N HIS A 91 -0.07 -0.39 13.39
CA HIS A 91 0.07 -1.39 12.34
C HIS A 91 1.14 -2.41 12.73
N PRO A 92 0.82 -3.36 13.61
CA PRO A 92 1.78 -4.34 14.09
C PRO A 92 2.22 -5.29 12.97
N VAL A 93 3.53 -5.58 12.90
CA VAL A 93 4.07 -6.66 12.08
C VAL A 93 4.04 -7.93 12.93
N ASP A 94 2.94 -8.67 12.86
CA ASP A 94 2.68 -9.86 13.68
C ASP A 94 2.13 -11.00 12.81
N LYS A 95 2.76 -12.18 12.92
CA LYS A 95 2.34 -13.38 12.20
C LYS A 95 0.96 -13.88 12.63
N ASP A 96 0.57 -13.65 13.89
CA ASP A 96 -0.71 -14.13 14.43
C ASP A 96 -1.88 -13.24 13.99
N LEU A 97 -1.58 -12.05 13.45
CA LEU A 97 -2.54 -11.12 12.85
C LEU A 97 -2.54 -11.19 11.31
N LEU A 98 -1.73 -12.05 10.71
CA LEU A 98 -1.61 -12.17 9.26
C LEU A 98 -2.86 -12.82 8.66
N VAL A 99 -3.45 -12.16 7.67
CA VAL A 99 -4.57 -12.70 6.88
C VAL A 99 -4.08 -13.08 5.48
N VAL A 100 -4.64 -14.15 4.90
CA VAL A 100 -4.39 -14.54 3.50
C VAL A 100 -5.63 -14.24 2.65
N SER A 101 -5.44 -13.45 1.59
CA SER A 101 -6.50 -13.10 0.64
C SER A 101 -6.26 -13.71 -0.75
N LYS A 102 -7.29 -13.65 -1.60
CA LYS A 102 -7.16 -14.01 -3.02
C LYS A 102 -6.55 -12.83 -3.81
N PRO A 103 -5.58 -13.08 -4.70
CA PRO A 103 -5.09 -12.06 -5.64
C PRO A 103 -6.15 -11.71 -6.69
N CYS A 104 -5.94 -10.61 -7.42
CA CYS A 104 -6.73 -10.31 -8.60
C CYS A 104 -6.52 -11.38 -9.67
N LYS A 105 -7.60 -11.71 -10.41
CA LYS A 105 -7.61 -12.82 -11.38
C LYS A 105 -6.84 -12.51 -12.66
N ASN A 106 -6.73 -11.23 -13.03
CA ASN A 106 -6.11 -10.78 -14.26
C ASN A 106 -5.67 -9.31 -14.18
N ILE A 107 -4.88 -8.87 -15.16
CA ILE A 107 -4.34 -7.50 -15.25
C ILE A 107 -5.44 -6.45 -15.23
N LYS A 108 -6.58 -6.69 -15.92
CA LYS A 108 -7.71 -5.75 -15.93
C LYS A 108 -8.27 -5.52 -14.52
N SER A 109 -8.49 -6.59 -13.77
CA SER A 109 -8.96 -6.49 -12.37
C SER A 109 -7.93 -5.82 -11.45
N LEU A 110 -6.64 -6.12 -11.63
CA LEU A 110 -5.55 -5.49 -10.88
C LEU A 110 -5.49 -3.98 -11.18
N PHE A 111 -5.59 -3.59 -12.46
CA PHE A 111 -5.63 -2.19 -12.87
C PHE A 111 -6.76 -1.42 -12.19
N HIS A 112 -8.00 -1.96 -12.20
CA HIS A 112 -9.13 -1.29 -11.55
C HIS A 112 -8.95 -1.19 -10.03
N GLN A 113 -8.41 -2.23 -9.38
CA GLN A 113 -8.12 -2.20 -7.94
C GLN A 113 -7.09 -1.13 -7.61
N LYS A 114 -5.98 -1.09 -8.36
CA LYS A 114 -4.93 -0.11 -8.16
C LYS A 114 -5.38 1.32 -8.46
N LYS A 115 -6.17 1.52 -9.51
CA LYS A 115 -6.79 2.82 -9.82
C LYS A 115 -7.67 3.31 -8.68
N ARG A 116 -8.51 2.43 -8.11
CA ARG A 116 -9.34 2.75 -6.93
C ARG A 116 -8.48 3.20 -5.75
N TRP A 117 -7.39 2.51 -5.45
CA TRP A 117 -6.47 2.92 -4.38
C TRP A 117 -5.79 4.26 -4.68
N GLY A 118 -5.36 4.49 -5.92
CA GLY A 118 -4.77 5.76 -6.32
C GLY A 118 -5.75 6.94 -6.21
N VAL A 119 -7.01 6.76 -6.64
CA VAL A 119 -8.06 7.79 -6.48
C VAL A 119 -8.37 8.05 -5.01
N GLY A 120 -8.46 7.00 -4.17
CA GLY A 120 -8.62 7.15 -2.72
C GLY A 120 -7.45 7.89 -2.06
N GLY A 121 -6.22 7.59 -2.51
CA GLY A 121 -4.98 8.21 -2.04
C GLY A 121 -4.89 9.71 -2.33
N LEU A 122 -5.70 10.26 -3.25
CA LEU A 122 -5.79 11.71 -3.48
C LEU A 122 -6.29 12.49 -2.25
N GLN A 123 -6.90 11.81 -1.28
CA GLN A 123 -7.40 12.39 -0.03
C GLN A 123 -6.34 12.35 1.10
N SER A 124 -5.10 11.93 0.80
CA SER A 124 -4.02 11.83 1.79
C SER A 124 -3.58 13.19 2.33
N GLU A 125 -3.03 13.20 3.55
CA GLU A 125 -2.35 14.38 4.09
C GLU A 125 -0.98 14.60 3.40
N PHE A 126 -0.39 15.77 3.62
CA PHE A 126 0.89 16.15 3.03
C PHE A 126 1.99 15.10 3.22
N ALA A 127 2.09 14.50 4.42
CA ALA A 127 3.07 13.44 4.69
C ALA A 127 2.86 12.20 3.78
N GLY A 128 1.60 11.82 3.54
CA GLY A 128 1.26 10.75 2.60
C GLY A 128 1.65 11.09 1.17
N PHE A 129 1.34 12.31 0.74
CA PHE A 129 1.76 12.80 -0.58
C PHE A 129 3.27 12.87 -0.74
N ALA A 130 4.02 13.29 0.28
CA ALA A 130 5.49 13.34 0.24
C ALA A 130 6.09 11.94 0.03
N VAL A 131 5.56 10.92 0.72
CA VAL A 131 6.01 9.54 0.54
C VAL A 131 5.66 9.03 -0.86
N MET A 132 4.42 9.24 -1.33
CA MET A 132 4.03 8.85 -2.69
C MET A 132 4.88 9.55 -3.77
N ALA A 133 5.15 10.85 -3.60
CA ALA A 133 5.97 11.63 -4.53
C ALA A 133 7.43 11.16 -4.54
N SER A 134 8.02 10.90 -3.38
CA SER A 134 9.38 10.35 -3.29
C SER A 134 9.49 8.95 -3.92
N GLY A 135 8.48 8.11 -3.70
CA GLY A 135 8.34 6.82 -4.38
C GLY A 135 8.24 6.98 -5.89
N TRP A 136 7.45 7.92 -6.38
CA TRP A 136 7.32 8.18 -7.82
C TRP A 136 8.63 8.69 -8.45
N ILE A 137 9.28 9.68 -7.83
CA ILE A 137 10.55 10.25 -8.32
C ILE A 137 11.65 9.19 -8.37
N SER A 138 11.79 8.37 -7.32
CA SER A 138 12.80 7.30 -7.30
C SER A 138 12.58 6.29 -8.43
N HIS A 139 11.35 5.86 -8.67
CA HIS A 139 11.04 4.93 -9.76
C HIS A 139 11.21 5.58 -11.15
N LEU A 140 10.92 6.88 -11.27
CA LEU A 140 11.19 7.66 -12.48
C LEU A 140 12.70 7.67 -12.78
N CYS A 141 13.54 7.97 -11.78
CA CYS A 141 14.99 7.94 -11.95
C CYS A 141 15.46 6.55 -12.40
N ILE A 142 15.02 5.48 -11.73
CA ILE A 142 15.37 4.10 -12.08
C ILE A 142 14.97 3.74 -13.52
N LEU A 143 13.81 4.20 -13.98
CA LEU A 143 13.35 3.94 -15.35
C LEU A 143 14.28 4.57 -16.40
N PHE A 144 14.87 5.74 -16.11
CA PHE A 144 15.75 6.45 -17.04
C PHE A 144 17.25 6.11 -16.89
N LEU A 145 17.68 5.49 -15.80
CA LEU A 145 19.09 5.13 -15.57
C LEU A 145 19.74 4.33 -16.71
N PRO A 146 19.08 3.34 -17.35
CA PRO A 146 19.71 2.57 -18.42
C PRO A 146 20.13 3.42 -19.63
N PHE A 147 19.47 4.55 -19.89
CA PHE A 147 19.79 5.45 -21.02
C PHE A 147 21.04 6.31 -20.78
N LEU A 148 21.62 6.27 -19.58
CA LEU A 148 22.88 6.95 -19.29
C LEU A 148 24.11 6.14 -19.69
N PHE A 149 23.94 4.85 -20.03
CA PHE A 149 25.01 3.94 -20.49
C PHE A 149 26.30 3.99 -19.65
N SER A 150 26.17 4.11 -18.32
CA SER A 150 27.28 4.27 -17.38
C SER A 150 27.30 3.17 -16.32
N SER A 151 28.50 2.71 -15.95
CA SER A 151 28.68 1.77 -14.83
C SER A 151 28.10 2.31 -13.52
N THR A 152 28.17 3.62 -13.30
CA THR A 152 27.55 4.28 -12.15
C THR A 152 26.04 4.07 -12.15
N ALA A 153 25.37 4.19 -13.31
CA ALA A 153 23.94 3.97 -13.42
C ALA A 153 23.55 2.52 -13.09
N PHE A 154 24.37 1.55 -13.52
CA PHE A 154 24.19 0.15 -13.14
C PHE A 154 24.31 -0.08 -11.63
N TYR A 155 25.31 0.51 -10.97
CA TYR A 155 25.47 0.38 -9.51
C TYR A 155 24.32 1.04 -8.74
N ILE A 156 23.83 2.20 -9.18
CA ILE A 156 22.65 2.84 -8.57
C ILE A 156 21.41 1.96 -8.74
N PHE A 157 21.21 1.39 -9.93
CA PHE A 157 20.13 0.44 -10.18
C PHE A 157 20.20 -0.75 -9.22
N LEU A 158 21.37 -1.40 -9.12
CA LEU A 158 21.56 -2.54 -8.22
C LEU A 158 21.33 -2.15 -6.75
N PHE A 159 21.84 -1.00 -6.32
CA PHE A 159 21.66 -0.48 -4.97
C PHE A 159 20.18 -0.26 -4.63
N LYS A 160 19.37 0.26 -5.57
CA LYS A 160 17.92 0.40 -5.37
C LYS A 160 17.24 -0.96 -5.18
N ILE A 161 17.50 -1.92 -6.08
CA ILE A 161 16.92 -3.27 -5.98
C ILE A 161 17.31 -3.94 -4.65
N MET A 162 18.56 -3.77 -4.21
CA MET A 162 19.01 -4.27 -2.91
C MET A 162 18.30 -3.57 -1.75
N THR A 163 18.12 -2.25 -1.82
CA THR A 163 17.41 -1.47 -0.78
C THR A 163 15.98 -1.97 -0.61
N ASP A 164 15.25 -2.18 -1.70
CA ASP A 164 13.87 -2.66 -1.65
C ASP A 164 13.79 -4.11 -1.14
N TYR A 165 14.75 -4.95 -1.50
CA TYR A 165 14.87 -6.31 -0.98
C TYR A 165 15.11 -6.32 0.54
N PHE A 166 16.09 -5.54 1.01
CA PHE A 166 16.43 -5.45 2.44
C PHE A 166 15.37 -4.70 3.25
N PHE A 167 14.57 -3.85 2.63
CA PHE A 167 13.40 -3.22 3.25
C PHE A 167 12.32 -4.28 3.57
N ILE A 168 11.98 -5.14 2.60
CA ILE A 168 10.85 -6.07 2.76
C ILE A 168 11.24 -7.41 3.42
N ALA A 169 12.49 -7.86 3.30
CA ALA A 169 12.94 -9.15 3.84
C ALA A 169 12.73 -9.31 5.36
N PRO A 170 12.99 -8.29 6.22
CA PRO A 170 12.70 -8.38 7.65
C PRO A 170 11.21 -8.55 7.96
N VAL A 171 10.34 -7.93 7.16
CA VAL A 171 8.88 -8.05 7.30
C VAL A 171 8.43 -9.47 6.96
N TYR A 172 8.93 -10.04 5.85
CA TYR A 172 8.67 -11.44 5.51
C TYR A 172 9.11 -12.39 6.63
N LYS A 173 10.31 -12.18 7.18
CA LYS A 173 10.81 -12.97 8.30
C LYS A 173 9.90 -12.87 9.53
N LYS A 174 9.47 -11.66 9.92
CA LYS A 174 8.58 -11.44 11.07
C LYS A 174 7.19 -12.05 10.87
N LEU A 175 6.66 -12.00 9.65
CA LEU A 175 5.36 -12.59 9.29
C LEU A 175 5.43 -14.10 9.02
N ASN A 176 6.61 -14.72 9.17
CA ASN A 176 6.86 -16.13 8.84
C ASN A 176 6.47 -16.50 7.39
N LEU A 177 6.75 -15.57 6.46
CA LEU A 177 6.55 -15.74 5.03
C LEU A 177 7.87 -16.06 4.33
N LYS A 178 7.80 -16.78 3.20
CA LYS A 178 8.97 -17.07 2.36
C LYS A 178 9.06 -16.08 1.21
N LEU A 179 10.11 -15.26 1.21
CA LEU A 179 10.40 -14.36 0.08
C LEU A 179 11.22 -15.10 -0.98
N ASN A 180 10.57 -15.48 -2.08
CA ASN A 180 11.26 -16.05 -3.23
C ASN A 180 11.87 -14.92 -4.08
N LEU A 181 13.16 -15.01 -4.41
CA LEU A 181 13.86 -13.99 -5.20
C LEU A 181 13.23 -13.77 -6.58
N LYS A 182 12.73 -14.83 -7.24
CA LYS A 182 12.04 -14.70 -8.52
C LYS A 182 10.73 -13.90 -8.38
N HIS A 183 9.99 -14.12 -7.30
CA HIS A 183 8.75 -13.37 -7.04
C HIS A 183 9.05 -11.89 -6.81
N PHE A 184 10.10 -11.60 -6.04
CA PHE A 184 10.58 -10.25 -5.80
C PHE A 184 11.03 -9.55 -7.09
N LEU A 185 11.81 -10.20 -7.94
CA LEU A 185 12.27 -9.59 -9.20
C LEU A 185 11.12 -9.30 -10.18
N VAL A 186 10.11 -10.17 -10.25
CA VAL A 186 8.91 -9.91 -11.07
C VAL A 186 8.09 -8.75 -10.48
N PHE A 187 8.02 -8.65 -9.15
CA PHE A 187 7.44 -7.51 -8.46
C PHE A 187 8.17 -6.21 -8.80
N GLU A 188 9.49 -6.16 -8.74
CA GLU A 188 10.28 -4.96 -9.05
C GLU A 188 9.97 -4.40 -10.45
N ILE A 189 9.93 -5.28 -11.46
CA ILE A 189 9.59 -4.89 -12.84
C ILE A 189 8.17 -4.33 -12.90
N TYR A 190 7.21 -5.05 -12.31
CA TYR A 190 5.81 -4.61 -12.24
C TYR A 190 5.67 -3.26 -11.53
N PHE A 191 6.36 -3.09 -10.40
CA PHE A 191 6.21 -1.95 -9.50
C PHE A 191 6.75 -0.68 -10.14
N VAL A 192 7.89 -0.72 -10.84
CA VAL A 192 8.40 0.41 -11.64
C VAL A 192 7.38 0.89 -12.66
N ILE A 193 6.82 -0.03 -13.45
CA ILE A 193 5.81 0.31 -14.47
C ILE A 193 4.55 0.89 -13.82
N TYR A 194 4.06 0.23 -12.78
CA TYR A 194 2.83 0.59 -12.11
C TYR A 194 2.91 1.95 -11.40
N VAL A 195 3.96 2.17 -10.60
CA VAL A 195 4.18 3.42 -9.85
C VAL A 195 4.30 4.59 -10.81
N PHE A 196 5.01 4.43 -11.93
CA PHE A 196 5.12 5.47 -12.94
C PHE A 196 3.76 5.83 -13.58
N LEU A 197 3.00 4.82 -14.02
CA LEU A 197 1.75 5.04 -14.76
C LEU A 197 0.59 5.54 -13.88
N LEU A 198 0.53 5.12 -12.62
CA LEU A 198 -0.65 5.34 -11.78
C LEU A 198 -1.02 6.82 -11.60
N PRO A 199 -0.09 7.75 -11.24
CA PRO A 199 -0.44 9.16 -11.12
C PRO A 199 -0.96 9.75 -12.42
N VAL A 200 -0.37 9.38 -13.57
CA VAL A 200 -0.83 9.82 -14.90
C VAL A 200 -2.27 9.36 -15.14
N ILE A 201 -2.58 8.10 -14.86
CA ILE A 201 -3.93 7.54 -15.01
C ILE A 201 -4.95 8.23 -14.09
N VAL A 202 -4.58 8.42 -12.82
CA VAL A 202 -5.49 8.99 -11.80
C VAL A 202 -5.75 10.47 -12.04
N LEU A 203 -4.73 11.23 -12.45
CA LEU A 203 -4.87 12.66 -12.74
C LEU A 203 -5.67 12.92 -14.03
N THR A 204 -5.55 12.04 -15.03
CA THR A 204 -6.29 12.16 -16.29
C THR A 204 -7.74 11.67 -16.19
N ASN A 205 -7.99 10.58 -15.45
CA ASN A 205 -9.32 10.00 -15.34
C ASN A 205 -9.57 9.45 -13.93
N LYS A 206 -10.37 10.17 -13.15
CA LYS A 206 -10.74 9.80 -11.78
C LYS A 206 -11.87 8.77 -11.66
N LYS A 207 -12.52 8.36 -12.76
CA LYS A 207 -13.65 7.41 -12.72
C LYS A 207 -13.22 6.06 -12.18
N VAL A 208 -13.93 5.55 -11.19
CA VAL A 208 -13.66 4.23 -10.58
C VAL A 208 -14.81 3.29 -10.86
N VAL A 209 -14.52 2.18 -11.55
CA VAL A 209 -15.46 1.06 -11.71
C VAL A 209 -15.16 0.04 -10.63
N TRP A 210 -16.11 -0.19 -9.72
CA TRP A 210 -15.94 -1.10 -8.61
C TRP A 210 -17.20 -1.91 -8.31
N LYS A 211 -17.09 -3.25 -8.34
CA LYS A 211 -18.20 -4.18 -8.07
C LYS A 211 -19.48 -3.86 -8.86
N GLY A 212 -19.33 -3.46 -10.13
CA GLY A 212 -20.45 -3.13 -11.02
C GLY A 212 -21.04 -1.73 -10.82
N ARG A 213 -20.42 -0.87 -9.99
CA ARG A 213 -20.80 0.54 -9.81
C ARG A 213 -19.72 1.46 -10.36
N GLU A 214 -20.13 2.63 -10.86
CA GLU A 214 -19.23 3.71 -11.27
C GLU A 214 -19.27 4.85 -10.25
N PHE A 215 -18.09 5.39 -9.94
CA PHE A 215 -17.87 6.52 -9.02
C PHE A 215 -16.95 7.56 -9.65
#